data_AF-A0A2E0VW21-F1
#
_entry.id   AF-A0A2E0VW21-F1
#
_cell.length_a   1.000
_cell.length_b   1.000
_cell.length_c   1.000
_cell.angle_alpha   90.00
_cell.angle_beta   90.00
_cell.angle_gamma   90.00
#
_symmetry.space_group_name_H-M   'P 1'
#
loop_
_entity.id
_entity.type
_entity.pdbx_description
1 polymer ?
#
loop_
_entity_poly.entity_id
_entity_poly.type
_entity_poly.pdbx_seq_one_letter_code
_entity_poly.pdbx_strand_id
1 'polypeptide(L)' 'MSERSLFQRLLNAKSALNATIEKILDLNRRLKSLSWGKKSPENTAIKQELKLLNKVADQQAKIVQMYEKRLNQRFGN' A
#
# COMPACT_ATOMS: atom_id res chain seq x y z
N MET A 1 13.60 -2.10 22.59
CA MET A 1 12.80 -1.26 21.66
C MET A 1 11.78 -0.50 22.49
N SER A 2 11.79 0.82 22.47
CA SER A 2 10.88 1.66 23.27
C SER A 2 9.49 1.74 22.65
N GLU A 3 8.49 2.04 23.44
CA GLU A 3 7.08 2.09 23.01
C GLU A 3 6.84 3.16 21.97
N ARG A 4 7.41 4.35 22.19
CA ARG A 4 7.45 5.44 21.18
C ARG A 4 8.03 4.96 19.86
N SER A 5 9.08 4.12 19.89
CA SER A 5 9.67 3.60 18.66
C SER A 5 8.79 2.58 17.93
N LEU A 6 7.96 1.82 18.65
CA LEU A 6 7.01 0.87 18.04
C LEU A 6 5.79 1.60 17.44
N PHE A 7 5.24 2.59 18.14
CA PHE A 7 4.15 3.42 17.63
C PHE A 7 4.59 4.22 16.40
N GLN A 8 5.78 4.82 16.43
CA GLN A 8 6.32 5.54 15.27
C GLN A 8 6.52 4.62 14.06
N ARG A 9 6.99 3.39 14.28
CA ARG A 9 7.12 2.39 13.20
C ARG A 9 5.76 1.98 12.63
N LEU A 10 4.73 1.84 13.47
CA LEU A 10 3.36 1.61 12.99
C LEU A 10 2.88 2.78 12.15
N LEU A 11 3.05 4.01 12.63
CA LEU A 11 2.63 5.22 11.91
C LEU A 11 3.31 5.28 10.53
N ASN A 12 4.62 5.08 10.48
CA ASN A 12 5.37 5.07 9.23
C ASN A 12 4.89 3.95 8.28
N ALA A 13 4.59 2.77 8.80
CA ALA A 13 4.06 1.66 8.00
C ALA A 13 2.66 1.98 7.44
N LYS A 14 1.78 2.60 8.22
CA LYS A 14 0.46 3.06 7.76
C LYS A 14 0.58 4.15 6.69
N SER A 15 1.47 5.13 6.88
CA SER A 15 1.73 6.17 5.88
C SER A 15 2.24 5.58 4.57
N ALA A 16 3.17 4.61 4.61
CA ALA A 16 3.68 3.95 3.41
C ALA A 16 2.60 3.15 2.67
N LEU A 17 1.72 2.45 3.42
CA LEU A 17 0.58 1.75 2.86
C LEU A 17 -0.40 2.70 2.18
N ASN A 18 -0.78 3.79 2.86
CA ASN A 18 -1.69 4.80 2.31
C ASN A 18 -1.15 5.41 1.02
N ALA A 19 0.13 5.82 1.00
CA ALA A 19 0.75 6.36 -0.20
C ALA A 19 0.77 5.37 -1.37
N THR A 20 0.90 4.07 -1.09
CA THR A 20 0.85 3.01 -2.11
C THR A 20 -0.57 2.82 -2.64
N ILE A 21 -1.57 2.85 -1.76
CA ILE A 21 -2.99 2.79 -2.13
C ILE A 21 -3.37 3.99 -3.00
N GLU A 22 -2.95 5.20 -2.63
CA GLU A 22 -3.21 6.42 -3.43
C GLU A 22 -2.65 6.28 -4.85
N LYS A 23 -1.41 5.80 -5.00
CA LYS A 23 -0.82 5.51 -6.32
C LYS A 23 -1.61 4.48 -7.13
N ILE A 24 -2.08 3.41 -6.47
CA ILE A 24 -2.93 2.40 -7.13
C ILE A 24 -4.23 3.04 -7.62
N LEU A 25 -4.87 3.89 -6.81
CA LEU A 25 -6.11 4.58 -7.19
C LEU A 25 -5.88 5.53 -8.37
N ASP A 26 -4.80 6.29 -8.36
CA ASP A 26 -4.46 7.21 -9.46
C ASP A 26 -4.17 6.47 -10.76
N LEU A 27 -3.41 5.37 -10.71
CA LEU A 27 -3.16 4.52 -11.87
C LEU A 27 -4.43 3.87 -12.41
N ASN A 28 -5.36 3.46 -11.54
CA ASN A 28 -6.66 2.95 -11.97
C ASN A 28 -7.52 4.04 -12.64
N ARG A 29 -7.51 5.28 -12.12
CA ARG A 29 -8.19 6.42 -12.76
C ARG A 29 -7.61 6.69 -14.15
N ARG A 30 -6.27 6.70 -14.28
CA ARG A 30 -5.58 6.86 -15.56
C ARG A 30 -5.87 5.71 -16.53
N LEU A 31 -5.87 4.47 -16.05
CA LEU A 31 -6.21 3.32 -16.88
C LEU A 31 -7.65 3.41 -17.42
N LYS A 32 -8.59 3.86 -16.59
CA LYS A 32 -9.99 4.07 -16.99
C LYS A 32 -10.15 5.20 -18.01
N SER A 33 -9.36 6.27 -17.93
CA SER A 33 -9.37 7.31 -18.97
C SER A 33 -8.79 6.81 -20.29
N LEU A 34 -7.80 5.91 -20.25
CA LEU A 34 -7.15 5.36 -21.45
C LEU A 34 -7.94 4.20 -22.10
N SER A 35 -8.83 3.54 -21.37
CA SER A 35 -9.59 2.38 -21.86
C SER A 35 -10.62 2.68 -22.95
N TRP A 36 -10.83 3.96 -23.30
CA TRP A 36 -11.68 4.37 -24.42
C TRP A 36 -11.01 4.17 -25.79
N GLY A 37 -9.71 3.87 -25.82
CA GLY A 37 -8.95 3.50 -27.01
C GLY A 37 -8.41 2.08 -26.98
N LYS A 38 -8.16 1.50 -28.17
CA LYS A 38 -7.51 0.19 -28.40
C LYS A 38 -6.34 -0.06 -27.43
N LYS A 39 -6.07 -1.33 -27.08
CA LYS A 39 -4.90 -1.76 -26.26
C LYS A 39 -3.64 -0.97 -26.65
N SER A 40 -3.21 -0.04 -25.81
CA SER A 40 -1.97 0.71 -25.99
C SER A 40 -0.82 0.08 -25.19
N PRO A 41 0.43 0.30 -25.60
CA PRO A 41 1.60 -0.03 -24.77
C PRO A 41 1.51 0.58 -23.37
N GLU A 42 0.96 1.79 -23.26
CA GLU A 42 0.71 2.48 -21.99
C GLU A 42 -0.26 1.71 -21.07
N ASN A 43 -1.35 1.16 -21.62
CA ASN A 43 -2.29 0.32 -20.85
C ASN A 43 -1.60 -0.92 -20.29
N THR A 44 -0.65 -1.50 -21.03
CA THR A 44 0.10 -2.66 -20.58
C THR A 44 1.09 -2.28 -19.47
N ALA A 45 1.79 -1.16 -19.62
CA ALA A 45 2.70 -0.64 -18.60
C ALA A 45 1.98 -0.35 -17.28
N ILE A 46 0.85 0.38 -17.33
CA ILE A 46 0.04 0.69 -16.14
C ILE A 46 -0.44 -0.58 -15.45
N LYS A 47 -0.87 -1.60 -16.21
CA LYS A 47 -1.28 -2.89 -15.63
C LYS A 47 -0.14 -3.64 -14.94
N GLN A 48 1.08 -3.58 -15.50
CA GLN A 48 2.26 -4.17 -14.87
C GLN A 48 2.62 -3.44 -13.57
N GLU A 49 2.58 -2.11 -13.58
CA GLU A 49 2.83 -1.28 -12.41
C GLU A 49 1.79 -1.53 -11.31
N LEU A 50 0.50 -1.58 -11.65
CA LEU A 50 -0.57 -1.95 -10.73
C LEU A 50 -0.32 -3.33 -10.09
N LYS A 51 0.15 -4.33 -10.86
CA LYS A 51 0.47 -5.66 -10.31
C LYS A 51 1.61 -5.59 -9.30
N LEU A 52 2.63 -4.77 -9.54
CA LEU A 52 3.73 -4.57 -8.61
C LEU A 52 3.25 -3.85 -7.34
N LEU A 53 2.52 -2.75 -7.49
CA LEU A 53 2.03 -1.95 -6.37
C LEU A 53 1.06 -2.74 -5.49
N ASN A 54 0.21 -3.60 -6.05
CA ASN A 54 -0.64 -4.49 -5.23
C ASN A 54 0.21 -5.43 -4.36
N LYS A 55 1.29 -6.03 -4.91
CA LYS A 55 2.20 -6.86 -4.10
C LYS A 55 2.90 -6.06 -3.00
N VAL A 56 3.28 -4.80 -3.28
CA VAL A 56 3.88 -3.91 -2.29
C VAL A 56 2.87 -3.57 -1.19
N ALA A 57 1.63 -3.23 -1.55
CA ALA A 57 0.55 -2.96 -0.62
C ALA A 57 0.26 -4.17 0.28
N ASP A 58 0.23 -5.39 -0.27
CA ASP A 58 0.06 -6.63 0.51
C ASP A 58 1.18 -6.81 1.55
N GLN A 59 2.43 -6.55 1.16
CA GLN A 59 3.57 -6.63 2.08
C GLN A 59 3.49 -5.57 3.17
N GLN A 60 3.16 -4.32 2.81
CA GLN A 60 2.98 -3.23 3.76
C GLN A 60 1.83 -3.50 4.73
N ALA A 61 0.71 -4.06 4.26
CA ALA A 61 -0.41 -4.46 5.09
C ALA A 61 -0.01 -5.51 6.14
N LYS A 62 0.79 -6.52 5.75
CA LYS A 62 1.34 -7.50 6.70
C LYS A 62 2.23 -6.86 7.76
N ILE A 63 3.03 -5.86 7.39
CA ILE A 63 3.89 -5.12 8.33
C ILE A 63 3.04 -4.30 9.31
N VAL A 64 2.01 -3.61 8.82
CA VAL A 64 1.05 -2.87 9.67
C VAL A 64 0.39 -3.83 10.67
N GLN A 65 -0.16 -4.95 10.20
CA GLN A 65 -0.78 -5.95 11.06
C GLN A 65 0.18 -6.52 12.10
N MET A 66 1.45 -6.74 11.74
CA MET A 66 2.47 -7.20 12.68
C MET A 66 2.70 -6.17 13.80
N TYR A 67 2.81 -4.89 13.47
CA TYR A 67 3.00 -3.83 14.46
C TYR A 67 1.74 -3.62 15.32
N GLU A 68 0.55 -3.70 14.75
CA GLU A 68 -0.72 -3.63 15.48
C GLU A 68 -0.84 -4.80 16.48
N LYS A 69 -0.55 -6.03 16.06
CA LYS A 69 -0.52 -7.20 16.96
C LYS A 69 0.47 -7.02 18.10
N ARG A 70 1.67 -6.52 17.82
CA ARG A 70 2.70 -6.28 18.87
C ARG A 70 2.29 -5.18 19.85
N LEU A 71 1.61 -4.14 19.39
CA LEU A 71 1.05 -3.11 20.28
C LEU A 71 -0.08 -3.71 21.13
N ASN A 72 -1.00 -4.45 20.52
CA ASN A 72 -2.12 -5.05 21.25
C ASN A 72 -1.65 -6.06 22.32
N GLN A 73 -0.64 -6.89 22.02
CA GLN A 73 -0.03 -7.80 23.00
C GLN A 73 0.65 -7.08 24.18
N ARG A 74 1.09 -5.84 23.97
CA ARG A 74 1.84 -5.06 24.97
C ARG A 74 0.95 -4.16 25.82
N PHE A 75 -0.21 -3.75 25.29
CA PHE A 75 -1.11 -2.77 25.92
C PHE A 75 -2.56 -3.25 26.09
N GLY A 76 -2.92 -4.41 25.55
CA GLY A 76 -4.23 -5.03 25.75
C GLY A 76 -4.26 -5.83 27.06
N ASN A 77 -4.51 -5.13 28.17
CA ASN A 77 -5.19 -5.64 29.35
C ASN A 77 -6.41 -4.75 29.59
#